data_AF-A0A926GWD8-F1
#
_entry.id   AF-A0A926GWD8-F1
#
_cell.length_a   1.000
_cell.length_b   1.000
_cell.length_c   1.000
_cell.angle_alpha   90.00
_cell.angle_beta   90.00
_cell.angle_gamma   90.00
#
_symmetry.space_group_name_H-M   'P 1'
#
loop_
_entity.id
_entity.type
_entity.pdbx_description
1 polymer ?
#
loop_
_entity_poly.entity_id
_entity_poly.type
_entity_poly.pdbx_seq_one_letter_code
_entity_poly.pdbx_strand_id
1 'polypeptide(L)'
;MVICAMRAGRVGVALFGIGTVICAALAGMFPRPASAIELLTNGNFEATPVSGNAPGWTRFEQAGSIGQFYLDVPGTTVQSASVLDTPGNGLTPGGGNLYAVSTIANADSSEAGPGAHSLFQSFSLPGNATSVTSVTLRYQFFASDPFELRVLGSEFGLDYTKGTPDSITGEPINQHARIDILRGGASPLSTNASDIIRTVKAPFAQSANEGWENQQVDVTSGLQIGQNYTLRFAVVKNKQELLLGVDNVSLDFIGTVIIPETNTAGLMGLPMLLACAITLIRRRAAHRTP
;
A
#
# COMPACT_ATOMS: atom_id res chain seq x y z
N MET A 1 45.32 79.97 27.26
CA MET A 1 45.94 79.14 26.20
C MET A 1 45.40 77.72 26.38
N VAL A 2 44.79 77.20 25.33
CA VAL A 2 43.70 76.22 25.36
C VAL A 2 44.19 74.77 25.51
N ILE A 3 43.44 74.01 26.30
CA ILE A 3 43.50 72.56 26.55
C ILE A 3 43.17 71.80 25.26
N CYS A 4 43.96 70.77 24.92
CA CYS A 4 43.53 69.77 23.93
C CYS A 4 43.97 68.37 24.39
N ALA A 5 43.03 67.63 24.98
CA ALA A 5 43.14 66.20 25.25
C ALA A 5 42.62 65.42 24.04
N MET A 6 43.48 64.66 23.36
CA MET A 6 43.04 63.70 22.34
C MET A 6 42.75 62.34 22.98
N ARG A 7 41.51 61.91 22.79
CA ARG A 7 40.92 60.65 23.24
C ARG A 7 41.17 59.59 22.16
N ALA A 8 41.96 58.56 22.45
CA ALA A 8 42.16 57.43 21.55
C ALA A 8 40.88 56.57 21.47
N GLY A 9 40.34 56.46 20.25
CA GLY A 9 39.13 55.70 19.95
C GLY A 9 39.34 54.19 20.03
N ARG A 10 38.42 53.51 20.72
CA ARG A 10 38.27 52.05 20.68
C ARG A 10 37.70 51.66 19.31
N VAL A 11 38.52 51.09 18.44
CA VAL A 11 38.07 50.28 17.30
C VAL A 11 38.17 48.83 17.72
N GLY A 12 37.03 48.21 17.97
CA GLY A 12 36.97 46.79 18.30
C GLY A 12 35.52 46.35 18.40
N VAL A 13 35.22 45.21 17.78
CA VAL A 13 33.95 44.48 17.79
C VAL A 13 32.95 44.87 16.70
N ALA A 14 33.23 44.43 15.47
CA ALA A 14 32.21 44.30 14.41
C ALA A 14 32.52 43.17 13.41
N LEU A 15 33.01 42.02 13.87
CA LEU A 15 33.37 40.90 12.98
C LEU A 15 32.92 39.50 13.44
N PHE A 16 31.98 39.41 14.39
CA PHE A 16 31.45 38.13 14.89
C PHE A 16 30.01 37.79 14.41
N GLY A 17 29.45 38.56 13.47
CA GLY A 17 28.03 38.44 13.10
C GLY A 17 27.71 37.59 11.88
N ILE A 18 28.67 37.26 11.03
CA ILE A 18 28.41 36.62 9.72
C ILE A 18 28.59 35.10 9.76
N GLY A 19 29.43 34.57 10.66
CA GLY A 19 29.68 33.13 10.77
C GLY A 19 28.51 32.29 11.29
N THR A 20 27.58 32.89 12.04
CA THR A 20 26.50 32.17 12.72
C THR A 20 25.27 31.92 11.84
N VAL A 21 25.14 32.61 10.71
CA VAL A 21 23.97 32.48 9.81
C VAL A 21 24.09 31.27 8.88
N ILE A 22 25.31 30.81 8.57
CA ILE A 22 25.52 29.65 7.68
C ILE A 22 25.30 28.32 8.42
N CYS A 23 25.59 28.24 9.72
CA CYS A 23 25.40 27.01 10.49
C CYS A 23 23.92 26.67 10.78
N ALA A 24 23.02 27.66 10.77
CA ALA A 24 21.59 27.42 11.04
C ALA A 24 20.83 26.83 9.83
N ALA A 25 21.35 26.99 8.61
CA ALA A 25 20.75 26.44 7.39
C ALA A 25 21.09 24.95 7.15
N LEU A 26 22.12 24.42 7.82
CA LEU A 26 22.56 23.01 7.69
C LEU A 26 22.01 22.08 8.78
N ALA A 27 21.30 22.62 9.78
CA ALA A 27 20.79 21.86 10.92
C ALA A 27 19.38 21.27 10.72
N GLY A 28 18.81 21.36 9.50
CA GLY A 28 17.45 20.88 9.22
C GLY A 28 17.37 19.46 8.65
N MET A 29 18.45 18.97 8.02
CA MET A 29 18.48 17.64 7.40
C MET A 29 18.87 16.53 8.37
N PHE A 30 18.17 16.40 9.51
CA PHE A 30 18.37 15.24 10.37
C PHE A 30 17.47 14.08 9.92
N PRO A 31 18.02 12.91 9.56
CA PRO A 31 17.22 11.73 9.28
C PRO A 31 16.42 11.36 10.53
N ARG A 32 15.09 11.29 10.41
CA ARG A 32 14.22 10.80 11.48
C ARG A 32 14.26 9.27 11.53
N PRO A 33 14.09 8.65 12.72
CA PRO A 33 13.89 7.21 12.81
C PRO A 33 12.69 6.80 11.96
N ALA A 34 12.86 5.76 11.16
CA ALA A 34 11.88 5.31 10.19
C ALA A 34 10.66 4.71 10.90
N SER A 35 9.53 5.41 10.91
CA SER A 35 8.22 4.80 11.14
C SER A 35 7.78 4.09 9.86
N ALA A 36 7.12 2.95 9.98
CA ALA A 36 6.49 2.31 8.84
C ALA A 36 5.46 3.25 8.20
N ILE A 37 5.53 3.39 6.88
CA ILE A 37 4.56 4.11 6.05
C ILE A 37 3.67 3.06 5.41
N GLU A 38 2.39 3.05 5.76
CA GLU A 38 1.39 2.21 5.08
C GLU A 38 1.20 2.71 3.64
N LEU A 39 1.42 1.83 2.66
CA LEU A 39 1.35 2.13 1.23
C LEU A 39 -0.01 1.81 0.61
N LEU A 40 -0.85 1.03 1.29
CA LEU A 40 -2.20 0.69 0.84
C LEU A 40 -3.25 1.43 1.67
N THR A 41 -4.45 1.52 1.14
CA THR A 41 -5.59 2.11 1.84
C THR A 41 -6.71 1.09 1.94
N ASN A 42 -7.46 1.15 3.03
CA ASN A 42 -8.66 0.34 3.24
C ASN A 42 -8.42 -1.17 3.01
N GLY A 43 -7.31 -1.71 3.50
CA GLY A 43 -7.01 -3.14 3.32
C GLY A 43 -7.81 -4.08 4.22
N ASN A 44 -8.52 -3.54 5.22
CA ASN A 44 -9.52 -4.25 6.02
C ASN A 44 -10.95 -4.08 5.46
N PHE A 45 -11.12 -3.44 4.30
CA PHE A 45 -12.38 -3.31 3.58
C PHE A 45 -13.55 -2.62 4.33
N GLU A 46 -13.30 -1.94 5.44
CA GLU A 46 -14.33 -1.28 6.27
C GLU A 46 -14.76 0.11 5.79
N ALA A 47 -14.02 0.73 4.88
CA ALA A 47 -14.40 2.06 4.39
C ALA A 47 -15.71 1.98 3.60
N THR A 48 -16.60 2.95 3.85
CA THR A 48 -17.95 2.99 3.28
C THR A 48 -17.93 2.75 1.76
N PRO A 49 -18.54 1.66 1.26
CA PRO A 49 -18.51 1.32 -0.15
C PRO A 49 -19.16 2.41 -0.99
N VAL A 50 -18.49 2.82 -2.07
CA VAL A 50 -19.13 3.63 -3.12
C VAL A 50 -19.40 2.67 -4.27
N SER A 51 -20.67 2.54 -4.66
CA SER A 51 -21.12 1.71 -5.79
C SER A 51 -20.64 0.24 -5.75
N GLY A 52 -20.59 -0.38 -4.56
CA GLY A 52 -20.20 -1.78 -4.40
C GLY A 52 -18.71 -2.10 -4.58
N ASN A 53 -17.85 -1.08 -4.77
CA ASN A 53 -16.39 -1.22 -4.68
C ASN A 53 -15.92 -0.81 -3.28
N ALA A 54 -14.94 -1.53 -2.74
CA ALA A 54 -14.17 -1.04 -1.61
C ALA A 54 -13.35 0.19 -2.04
N PRO A 55 -13.44 1.33 -1.34
CA PRO A 55 -12.56 2.48 -1.59
C PRO A 55 -11.08 2.05 -1.63
N GLY A 56 -10.32 2.53 -2.60
CA GLY A 56 -8.91 2.17 -2.78
C GLY A 56 -8.65 0.88 -3.57
N TRP A 57 -9.66 0.02 -3.78
CA TRP A 57 -9.52 -1.24 -4.51
C TRP A 57 -10.27 -1.22 -5.84
N THR A 58 -9.66 -1.85 -6.85
CA THR A 58 -10.22 -1.99 -8.20
C THR A 58 -10.47 -3.46 -8.51
N ARG A 59 -11.60 -3.73 -9.17
CA ARG A 59 -11.97 -5.04 -9.71
C ARG A 59 -11.69 -5.08 -11.20
N PHE A 60 -11.21 -6.21 -11.70
CA PHE A 60 -11.08 -6.45 -13.13
C PHE A 60 -11.38 -7.89 -13.50
N GLU A 61 -12.17 -8.04 -14.57
CA GLU A 61 -12.84 -9.24 -14.99
C GLU A 61 -12.50 -9.46 -16.48
N GLN A 62 -12.07 -10.67 -16.84
CA GLN A 62 -11.91 -11.03 -18.25
C GLN A 62 -13.28 -10.90 -18.93
N ALA A 63 -13.33 -10.32 -20.14
CA ALA A 63 -14.56 -10.17 -20.89
C ALA A 63 -15.28 -11.53 -21.04
N GLY A 64 -16.57 -11.57 -20.67
CA GLY A 64 -17.37 -12.79 -20.67
C GLY A 64 -17.29 -13.62 -19.39
N SER A 65 -16.52 -13.19 -18.39
CA SER A 65 -16.51 -13.83 -17.06
C SER A 65 -17.85 -13.70 -16.37
N ILE A 66 -18.22 -14.72 -15.61
CA ILE A 66 -19.35 -14.71 -14.68
C ILE A 66 -18.82 -14.60 -13.25
N GLY A 67 -19.47 -13.76 -12.44
CA GLY A 67 -19.02 -13.40 -11.10
C GLY A 67 -18.07 -12.20 -11.10
N GLN A 68 -17.60 -11.83 -9.90
CA GLN A 68 -16.64 -10.75 -9.64
C GLN A 68 -16.15 -10.85 -8.19
N PHE A 69 -15.29 -9.93 -7.74
CA PHE A 69 -15.08 -9.72 -6.29
C PHE A 69 -16.20 -8.87 -5.68
N TYR A 70 -16.64 -9.16 -4.45
CA TYR A 70 -17.53 -8.28 -3.68
C TYR A 70 -17.13 -8.24 -2.20
N LEU A 71 -17.76 -7.35 -1.44
CA LEU A 71 -17.59 -7.25 0.01
C LEU A 71 -18.66 -8.04 0.75
N ASP A 72 -18.23 -9.00 1.55
CA ASP A 72 -19.12 -9.87 2.32
C ASP A 72 -18.93 -9.69 3.83
N VAL A 73 -19.91 -10.16 4.59
CA VAL A 73 -19.86 -10.22 6.05
C VAL A 73 -19.48 -11.65 6.46
N PRO A 74 -18.54 -11.86 7.39
CA PRO A 74 -18.18 -13.21 7.81
C PRO A 74 -19.35 -13.95 8.45
N GLY A 75 -19.47 -15.25 8.17
CA GLY A 75 -20.52 -16.10 8.77
C GLY A 75 -21.92 -15.93 8.16
N THR A 76 -22.07 -15.14 7.10
CA THR A 76 -23.21 -15.28 6.17
C THR A 76 -22.83 -16.22 5.04
N THR A 77 -23.82 -16.96 4.51
CA THR A 77 -23.64 -17.67 3.24
C THR A 77 -23.27 -16.64 2.19
N VAL A 78 -22.16 -16.89 1.48
CA VAL A 78 -21.74 -16.08 0.33
C VAL A 78 -22.96 -15.93 -0.56
N GLN A 79 -23.36 -14.70 -0.88
CA GLN A 79 -24.66 -14.35 -1.49
C GLN A 79 -24.89 -14.96 -2.90
N SER A 80 -24.02 -15.88 -3.33
CA SER A 80 -23.95 -16.51 -4.64
C SER A 80 -23.45 -17.96 -4.62
N ALA A 81 -23.06 -18.55 -3.48
CA ALA A 81 -22.64 -19.95 -3.42
C ALA A 81 -23.73 -20.76 -2.71
N SER A 82 -24.50 -21.55 -3.47
CA SER A 82 -25.60 -22.36 -2.95
C SER A 82 -25.17 -23.48 -2.00
N VAL A 83 -23.86 -23.65 -1.76
CA VAL A 83 -23.27 -24.77 -1.01
C VAL A 83 -22.17 -24.34 -0.02
N LEU A 84 -21.83 -23.05 0.08
CA LEU A 84 -20.66 -22.63 0.88
C LEU A 84 -21.05 -21.72 2.04
N ASP A 85 -21.05 -22.31 3.24
CA ASP A 85 -20.67 -21.55 4.42
C ASP A 85 -19.24 -21.10 4.19
N THR A 86 -19.00 -19.78 4.17
CA THR A 86 -17.62 -19.32 4.40
C THR A 86 -17.15 -19.89 5.73
N PRO A 87 -15.85 -20.21 5.88
CA PRO A 87 -15.32 -20.60 7.18
C PRO A 87 -15.88 -19.63 8.22
N GLY A 88 -16.71 -20.14 9.13
CA GLY A 88 -17.25 -19.33 10.21
C GLY A 88 -16.06 -18.64 10.87
N ASN A 89 -16.16 -17.34 11.12
CA ASN A 89 -15.07 -16.54 11.68
C ASN A 89 -14.79 -16.88 13.15
N GLY A 90 -14.75 -18.17 13.50
CA GLY A 90 -14.41 -18.65 14.83
C GLY A 90 -13.01 -18.21 15.26
N LEU A 91 -12.17 -17.70 14.35
CA LEU A 91 -10.86 -17.12 14.65
C LEU A 91 -10.45 -16.05 13.61
N THR A 92 -10.75 -14.78 13.86
CA THR A 92 -9.71 -13.74 13.80
C THR A 92 -9.92 -12.70 14.92
N PRO A 93 -9.00 -12.61 15.89
CA PRO A 93 -8.79 -11.39 16.65
C PRO A 93 -8.11 -10.37 15.70
N GLY A 94 -8.87 -9.52 15.02
CA GLY A 94 -8.29 -8.32 14.38
C GLY A 94 -8.95 -7.70 13.15
N GLY A 95 -9.82 -8.39 12.42
CA GLY A 95 -10.51 -7.87 11.21
C GLY A 95 -11.89 -7.31 11.52
N GLY A 96 -12.38 -6.36 10.71
CA GLY A 96 -13.66 -5.68 10.91
C GLY A 96 -14.89 -6.53 10.55
N ASN A 97 -15.95 -5.89 10.04
CA ASN A 97 -17.19 -6.55 9.66
C ASN A 97 -17.22 -7.02 8.20
N LEU A 98 -16.25 -6.65 7.38
CA LEU A 98 -16.22 -6.87 5.95
C LEU A 98 -14.92 -7.55 5.50
N TYR A 99 -15.02 -8.32 4.42
CA TYR A 99 -13.87 -8.83 3.68
C TYR A 99 -14.20 -8.90 2.20
N ALA A 100 -13.19 -9.00 1.34
CA ALA A 100 -13.41 -9.16 -0.09
C ALA A 100 -13.38 -10.64 -0.50
N VAL A 101 -14.33 -11.08 -1.33
CA VAL A 101 -14.41 -12.47 -1.81
C VAL A 101 -14.79 -12.55 -3.28
N SER A 102 -14.15 -13.46 -4.02
CA SER A 102 -14.50 -13.75 -5.41
C SER A 102 -15.74 -14.64 -5.52
N THR A 103 -16.62 -14.42 -6.50
CA THR A 103 -17.84 -15.22 -6.71
C THR A 103 -17.91 -15.94 -8.02
N ILE A 104 -18.96 -16.76 -8.13
CA ILE A 104 -19.36 -17.52 -9.31
C ILE A 104 -20.70 -17.06 -9.91
N ALA A 105 -21.51 -16.25 -9.24
CA ALA A 105 -22.83 -15.87 -9.75
C ALA A 105 -23.24 -14.43 -9.39
N ASN A 106 -24.12 -13.89 -10.22
CA ASN A 106 -25.03 -12.82 -9.81
C ASN A 106 -25.99 -13.41 -8.77
N ALA A 107 -26.39 -12.63 -7.77
CA ALA A 107 -27.32 -13.05 -6.70
C ALA A 107 -28.70 -13.58 -7.18
N ASP A 108 -28.95 -13.62 -8.50
CA ASP A 108 -30.22 -13.94 -9.16
C ASP A 108 -30.12 -15.08 -10.20
N SER A 109 -28.98 -15.77 -10.34
CA SER A 109 -28.84 -16.84 -11.35
C SER A 109 -28.19 -18.11 -10.80
N SER A 110 -28.82 -19.26 -11.04
CA SER A 110 -28.31 -20.62 -10.78
C SER A 110 -27.11 -21.03 -11.64
N GLU A 111 -26.56 -20.12 -12.43
CA GLU A 111 -25.46 -20.38 -13.35
C GLU A 111 -24.15 -19.93 -12.70
N ALA A 112 -23.53 -20.84 -11.95
CA ALA A 112 -22.09 -20.75 -11.69
C ALA A 112 -21.39 -20.83 -13.06
N GLY A 113 -20.67 -19.78 -13.43
CA GLY A 113 -20.05 -19.67 -14.75
C GLY A 113 -18.53 -19.50 -14.70
N PRO A 114 -17.83 -19.76 -15.82
CA PRO A 114 -16.39 -19.58 -15.89
C PRO A 114 -16.03 -18.08 -15.78
N GLY A 115 -14.86 -17.79 -15.23
CA GLY A 115 -14.37 -16.42 -15.12
C GLY A 115 -12.93 -16.33 -14.66
N ALA A 116 -12.31 -15.20 -15.01
CA ALA A 116 -11.01 -14.79 -14.50
C ALA A 116 -11.16 -13.38 -13.91
N HIS A 117 -10.85 -13.26 -12.63
CA HIS A 117 -11.18 -12.12 -11.79
C HIS A 117 -9.94 -11.66 -11.03
N SER A 118 -9.83 -10.36 -10.80
CA SER A 118 -8.78 -9.79 -9.98
C SER A 118 -9.29 -8.64 -9.11
N LEU A 119 -8.78 -8.59 -7.89
CA LEU A 119 -8.91 -7.48 -6.95
C LEU A 119 -7.52 -6.91 -6.73
N PHE A 120 -7.34 -5.62 -6.99
CA PHE A 120 -6.02 -5.03 -6.95
C PHE A 120 -6.03 -3.57 -6.47
N GLN A 121 -4.87 -3.16 -5.95
CA GLN A 121 -4.60 -1.77 -5.59
C GLN A 121 -3.19 -1.40 -6.05
N SER A 122 -3.08 -0.24 -6.69
CA SER A 122 -1.80 0.31 -7.10
C SER A 122 -1.15 1.07 -5.96
N PHE A 123 0.17 0.98 -5.84
CA PHE A 123 0.96 1.69 -4.84
C PHE A 123 2.28 2.16 -5.45
N SER A 124 2.93 3.09 -4.76
CA SER A 124 4.22 3.64 -5.18
C SER A 124 5.17 3.66 -4.00
N LEU A 125 6.44 3.32 -4.22
CA LEU A 125 7.46 3.58 -3.21
C LEU A 125 7.70 5.10 -3.14
N PRO A 126 7.78 5.71 -1.94
CA PRO A 126 7.91 7.16 -1.80
C PRO A 126 9.09 7.70 -2.61
N GLY A 127 8.84 8.55 -3.61
CA GLY A 127 9.88 9.07 -4.51
C GLY A 127 10.90 10.00 -3.84
N ASN A 128 10.57 10.51 -2.65
CA ASN A 128 11.46 11.27 -1.78
C ASN A 128 12.25 10.38 -0.78
N ALA A 129 12.14 9.05 -0.89
CA ALA A 129 13.00 8.15 -0.14
C ALA A 129 14.44 8.18 -0.67
N THR A 130 15.41 8.05 0.22
CA THR A 130 16.84 7.87 -0.13
C THR A 130 17.31 6.44 0.09
N SER A 131 16.59 5.67 0.89
CA SER A 131 16.86 4.25 1.11
C SER A 131 15.57 3.49 1.43
N VAL A 132 15.59 2.19 1.13
CA VAL A 132 14.57 1.23 1.54
C VAL A 132 15.22 0.26 2.51
N THR A 133 14.72 0.19 3.73
CA THR A 133 15.14 -0.78 4.74
C THR A 133 14.33 -2.06 4.60
N SER A 134 13.00 -1.94 4.49
CA SER A 134 12.12 -3.07 4.21
C SER A 134 10.79 -2.62 3.60
N VAL A 135 10.15 -3.52 2.86
CA VAL A 135 8.76 -3.43 2.46
C VAL A 135 8.08 -4.74 2.85
N THR A 136 7.14 -4.70 3.78
CA THR A 136 6.50 -5.90 4.33
C THR A 136 5.02 -5.92 3.99
N LEU A 137 4.60 -6.94 3.25
CA LEU A 137 3.20 -7.22 2.95
C LEU A 137 2.63 -8.14 4.02
N ARG A 138 1.50 -7.74 4.61
CA ARG A 138 0.68 -8.56 5.50
C ARG A 138 -0.72 -8.64 4.94
N TYR A 139 -1.34 -9.81 5.02
CA TYR A 139 -2.73 -10.01 4.62
C TYR A 139 -3.26 -11.29 5.23
N GLN A 140 -4.58 -11.41 5.23
CA GLN A 140 -5.28 -12.66 5.47
C GLN A 140 -5.95 -13.10 4.19
N PHE A 141 -5.97 -14.41 3.97
CA PHE A 141 -6.72 -14.97 2.86
C PHE A 141 -7.28 -16.35 3.21
N PHE A 142 -8.28 -16.79 2.47
CA PHE A 142 -8.63 -18.20 2.37
C PHE A 142 -8.87 -18.52 0.90
N ALA A 143 -8.64 -19.77 0.49
CA ALA A 143 -9.23 -20.28 -0.72
C ALA A 143 -10.13 -21.48 -0.40
N SER A 144 -11.20 -21.65 -1.17
CA SER A 144 -12.10 -22.78 -1.02
C SER A 144 -12.45 -23.32 -2.40
N ASP A 145 -12.04 -24.56 -2.62
CA ASP A 145 -12.42 -25.42 -3.74
C ASP A 145 -13.23 -26.59 -3.16
N PRO A 146 -14.56 -26.49 -3.12
CA PRO A 146 -15.42 -27.52 -2.55
C PRO A 146 -15.39 -28.86 -3.29
N PHE A 147 -14.82 -28.87 -4.50
CA PHE A 147 -14.71 -30.06 -5.32
C PHE A 147 -13.28 -30.61 -5.38
N GLU A 148 -12.36 -29.99 -4.63
CA GLU A 148 -10.98 -30.44 -4.41
C GLU A 148 -10.21 -30.71 -5.71
N LEU A 149 -10.42 -29.89 -6.75
CA LEU A 149 -9.86 -30.13 -8.09
C LEU A 149 -8.32 -30.01 -8.17
N ARG A 150 -7.63 -29.63 -7.08
CA ARG A 150 -6.21 -29.27 -7.05
C ARG A 150 -5.91 -28.10 -8.00
N VAL A 151 -4.68 -27.60 -7.96
CA VAL A 151 -4.22 -26.58 -8.92
C VAL A 151 -4.16 -27.21 -10.32
N LEU A 152 -4.99 -26.70 -11.24
CA LEU A 152 -5.05 -27.19 -12.62
C LEU A 152 -4.93 -26.04 -13.61
N GLY A 153 -4.17 -26.25 -14.69
CA GLY A 153 -4.05 -25.30 -15.81
C GLY A 153 -3.27 -24.02 -15.50
N SER A 154 -2.48 -23.99 -14.42
CA SER A 154 -1.73 -22.79 -14.02
C SER A 154 -0.75 -22.26 -15.08
N GLU A 155 -0.29 -23.13 -15.98
CA GLU A 155 0.54 -22.81 -17.14
C GLU A 155 -0.17 -21.94 -18.18
N PHE A 156 -1.51 -21.92 -18.17
CA PHE A 156 -2.32 -21.08 -19.05
C PHE A 156 -2.61 -19.70 -18.45
N GLY A 157 -2.08 -19.40 -17.26
CA GLY A 157 -2.25 -18.12 -16.61
C GLY A 157 -3.69 -17.87 -16.14
N LEU A 158 -4.08 -16.60 -16.08
CA LEU A 158 -5.43 -16.16 -15.68
C LEU A 158 -6.32 -15.96 -16.91
N ASP A 159 -6.56 -17.05 -17.65
CA ASP A 159 -7.46 -17.08 -18.81
C ASP A 159 -8.45 -18.25 -18.67
N TYR A 160 -9.72 -17.92 -18.44
CA TYR A 160 -10.75 -18.95 -18.22
C TYR A 160 -11.10 -19.73 -19.51
N THR A 161 -10.68 -19.26 -20.69
CA THR A 161 -10.94 -19.90 -21.98
C THR A 161 -9.88 -20.94 -22.37
N LYS A 162 -8.85 -21.09 -21.54
CA LYS A 162 -7.75 -22.03 -21.71
C LYS A 162 -7.73 -23.03 -20.56
N GLY A 163 -6.98 -24.11 -20.71
CA GLY A 163 -6.88 -25.11 -19.66
C GLY A 163 -6.35 -26.45 -20.14
N THR A 164 -6.00 -27.29 -19.17
CA THR A 164 -5.65 -28.69 -19.37
C THR A 164 -6.93 -29.48 -19.67
N PRO A 165 -7.02 -30.31 -20.71
CA PRO A 165 -8.23 -31.07 -21.00
C PRO A 165 -8.64 -31.98 -19.85
N ASP A 166 -9.92 -31.91 -19.46
CA ASP A 166 -10.57 -32.80 -18.50
C ASP A 166 -10.57 -34.24 -19.06
N SER A 167 -10.06 -35.20 -18.29
CA SER A 167 -9.96 -36.60 -18.75
C SER A 167 -11.30 -37.30 -18.99
N ILE A 168 -12.40 -36.76 -18.45
CA ILE A 168 -13.76 -37.28 -18.54
C ILE A 168 -14.55 -36.52 -19.62
N THR A 169 -14.52 -35.18 -19.57
CA THR A 169 -15.36 -34.33 -20.45
C THR A 169 -14.63 -33.78 -21.67
N GLY A 170 -13.29 -33.78 -21.67
CA GLY A 170 -12.46 -33.16 -22.72
C GLY A 170 -12.40 -31.63 -22.69
N GLU A 171 -13.17 -31.00 -21.79
CA GLU A 171 -13.23 -29.54 -21.65
C GLU A 171 -11.96 -28.99 -20.99
N PRO A 172 -11.47 -27.79 -21.37
CA PRO A 172 -10.29 -27.21 -20.75
C PRO A 172 -10.54 -26.83 -19.29
N ILE A 173 -9.63 -27.24 -18.39
CA ILE A 173 -9.65 -26.88 -16.96
C ILE A 173 -8.51 -25.91 -16.65
N ASN A 174 -8.86 -24.75 -16.11
CA ASN A 174 -7.96 -23.78 -15.52
C ASN A 174 -8.61 -23.23 -14.24
N GLN A 175 -8.08 -23.68 -13.11
CA GLN A 175 -8.62 -23.38 -11.79
C GLN A 175 -7.48 -23.18 -10.80
N HIS A 176 -7.24 -21.91 -10.45
CA HIS A 176 -6.29 -21.51 -9.43
C HIS A 176 -6.50 -20.06 -9.00
N ALA A 177 -6.08 -19.78 -7.77
CA ALA A 177 -5.86 -18.46 -7.24
C ALA A 177 -4.37 -18.15 -7.22
N ARG A 178 -4.01 -16.87 -7.24
CA ARG A 178 -2.62 -16.41 -7.10
C ARG A 178 -2.55 -15.00 -6.52
N ILE A 179 -1.42 -14.70 -5.90
CA ILE A 179 -1.16 -13.39 -5.29
C ILE A 179 0.19 -12.90 -5.78
N ASP A 180 0.20 -11.74 -6.42
CA ASP A 180 1.40 -11.19 -7.06
C ASP A 180 1.52 -9.69 -6.82
N ILE A 181 2.75 -9.19 -6.93
CA ILE A 181 3.06 -7.78 -7.15
C ILE A 181 3.47 -7.64 -8.62
N LEU A 182 2.73 -6.80 -9.34
CA LEU A 182 2.97 -6.48 -10.73
C LEU A 182 3.69 -5.14 -10.87
N ARG A 183 4.38 -4.96 -12.01
CA ARG A 183 4.88 -3.67 -12.45
C ARG A 183 3.72 -2.72 -12.72
N GLY A 184 3.88 -1.44 -12.41
CA GLY A 184 2.88 -0.42 -12.70
C GLY A 184 2.48 -0.41 -14.17
N GLY A 185 1.16 -0.42 -14.42
CA GLY A 185 0.57 -0.44 -15.76
C GLY A 185 0.44 -1.83 -16.40
N ALA A 186 0.90 -2.90 -15.74
CA ALA A 186 0.63 -4.26 -16.19
C ALA A 186 -0.88 -4.55 -16.20
N SER A 187 -1.32 -5.42 -17.13
CA SER A 187 -2.71 -5.89 -17.16
C SER A 187 -3.05 -6.60 -15.84
N PRO A 188 -4.25 -6.37 -15.24
CA PRO A 188 -4.65 -7.04 -14.00
C PRO A 188 -4.67 -8.56 -14.10
N LEU A 189 -4.83 -9.15 -15.29
CA LEU A 189 -4.78 -10.61 -15.48
C LEU A 189 -3.45 -11.10 -16.08
N SER A 190 -2.44 -10.24 -16.22
CA SER A 190 -1.16 -10.66 -16.79
C SER A 190 -0.48 -11.72 -15.92
N THR A 191 0.04 -12.75 -16.57
CA THR A 191 0.90 -13.76 -15.94
C THR A 191 2.29 -13.82 -16.60
N ASN A 192 2.60 -12.83 -17.44
CA ASN A 192 3.90 -12.70 -18.09
C ASN A 192 4.98 -12.41 -17.04
N ALA A 193 6.11 -13.11 -17.15
CA ALA A 193 7.23 -12.93 -16.22
C ALA A 193 7.81 -11.50 -16.23
N SER A 194 7.68 -10.76 -17.35
CA SER A 194 8.11 -9.35 -17.43
C SER A 194 7.27 -8.40 -16.58
N ASP A 195 6.03 -8.79 -16.29
CA ASP A 195 5.03 -7.96 -15.63
C ASP A 195 4.99 -8.26 -14.13
N ILE A 196 5.36 -9.47 -13.72
CA ILE A 196 5.40 -9.89 -12.32
C ILE A 196 6.75 -9.51 -11.71
N ILE A 197 6.73 -8.61 -10.74
CA ILE A 197 7.89 -8.26 -9.93
C ILE A 197 8.14 -9.32 -8.88
N ARG A 198 7.06 -9.82 -8.27
CA ARG A 198 7.14 -10.86 -7.26
C ARG A 198 5.85 -11.68 -7.19
N THR A 199 5.97 -12.99 -7.25
CA THR A 199 4.89 -13.89 -6.86
C THR A 199 4.92 -14.06 -5.35
N VAL A 200 3.90 -13.55 -4.66
CA VAL A 200 3.78 -13.61 -3.20
C VAL A 200 3.27 -14.98 -2.77
N LYS A 201 2.29 -15.50 -3.52
CA LYS A 201 1.80 -16.88 -3.38
C LYS A 201 1.63 -17.45 -4.78
N ALA A 202 2.35 -18.54 -5.06
CA ALA A 202 2.27 -19.29 -6.31
C ALA A 202 0.85 -19.82 -6.53
N PRO A 203 0.45 -20.13 -7.77
CA PRO A 203 -0.87 -20.69 -8.07
C PRO A 203 -1.30 -21.78 -7.09
N PHE A 204 -2.49 -21.60 -6.51
CA PHE A 204 -3.01 -22.45 -5.44
C PHE A 204 -4.52 -22.67 -5.57
N ALA A 205 -4.99 -23.80 -5.07
CA ALA A 205 -6.38 -24.13 -4.86
C ALA A 205 -6.42 -24.91 -3.54
N GLN A 206 -7.28 -24.51 -2.62
CA GLN A 206 -7.35 -25.10 -1.27
C GLN A 206 -8.64 -25.88 -1.10
N SER A 207 -8.61 -26.92 -0.27
CA SER A 207 -9.81 -27.73 0.00
C SER A 207 -10.88 -26.93 0.74
N ALA A 208 -12.14 -27.37 0.67
CA ALA A 208 -13.31 -26.67 1.22
C ALA A 208 -13.22 -26.31 2.73
N ASN A 209 -12.29 -26.93 3.46
CA ASN A 209 -12.20 -26.89 4.92
C ASN A 209 -11.00 -26.08 5.45
N GLU A 210 -10.33 -25.31 4.59
CA GLU A 210 -9.21 -24.46 5.00
C GLU A 210 -9.74 -23.09 5.47
N GLY A 211 -9.50 -22.77 6.74
CA GLY A 211 -9.87 -21.48 7.33
C GLY A 211 -8.95 -20.34 6.89
N TRP A 212 -9.19 -19.16 7.44
CA TRP A 212 -8.34 -17.99 7.20
C TRP A 212 -6.87 -18.23 7.57
N GLU A 213 -5.98 -17.93 6.63
CA GLU A 213 -4.54 -17.93 6.83
C GLU A 213 -4.00 -16.51 6.97
N ASN A 214 -3.09 -16.33 7.94
CA ASN A 214 -2.31 -15.11 8.08
C ASN A 214 -1.01 -15.22 7.28
N GLN A 215 -0.73 -14.22 6.47
CA GLN A 215 0.48 -14.14 5.66
C GLN A 215 1.26 -12.87 5.99
N GLN A 216 2.58 -13.02 6.11
CA GLN A 216 3.53 -11.92 6.24
C GLN A 216 4.74 -12.23 5.37
N VAL A 217 5.03 -11.35 4.42
CA VAL A 217 6.10 -11.58 3.45
C VAL A 217 6.88 -10.28 3.22
N ASP A 218 8.21 -10.37 3.34
CA ASP A 218 9.10 -9.32 2.87
C ASP A 218 9.11 -9.29 1.34
N VAL A 219 8.72 -8.15 0.76
CA VAL A 219 8.63 -7.91 -0.69
C VAL A 219 9.67 -6.88 -1.16
N THR A 220 10.65 -6.53 -0.32
CA THR A 220 11.65 -5.48 -0.61
C THR A 220 12.39 -5.74 -1.92
N SER A 221 12.78 -7.00 -2.17
CA SER A 221 13.51 -7.37 -3.38
C SER A 221 12.66 -7.15 -4.63
N GLY A 222 13.17 -6.36 -5.57
CA GLY A 222 12.51 -6.06 -6.85
C GLY A 222 11.70 -4.76 -6.84
N LEU A 223 11.50 -4.13 -5.68
CA LEU A 223 10.89 -2.81 -5.56
C LEU A 223 11.96 -1.70 -5.60
N GLN A 224 11.63 -0.61 -6.29
CA GLN A 224 12.53 0.52 -6.52
C GLN A 224 11.83 1.81 -6.12
N ILE A 225 12.59 2.71 -5.50
CA ILE A 225 12.11 4.03 -5.06
C ILE A 225 11.51 4.80 -6.24
N GLY A 226 10.36 5.43 -6.02
CA GLY A 226 9.67 6.25 -7.03
C GLY A 226 8.99 5.46 -8.15
N GLN A 227 9.06 4.13 -8.14
CA GLN A 227 8.33 3.29 -9.10
C GLN A 227 6.93 2.96 -8.61
N ASN A 228 6.06 2.65 -9.58
CA ASN A 228 4.68 2.25 -9.36
C ASN A 228 4.54 0.73 -9.51
N TYR A 229 3.67 0.15 -8.69
CA TYR A 229 3.40 -1.27 -8.63
C TYR A 229 1.92 -1.52 -8.38
N THR A 230 1.50 -2.77 -8.55
CA THR A 230 0.14 -3.20 -8.25
C THR A 230 0.18 -4.47 -7.42
N LEU A 231 -0.42 -4.45 -6.23
CA LEU A 231 -0.71 -5.67 -5.48
C LEU A 231 -2.00 -6.27 -6.05
N ARG A 232 -1.96 -7.56 -6.39
CA ARG A 232 -3.08 -8.29 -6.99
C ARG A 232 -3.39 -9.57 -6.24
N PHE A 233 -4.68 -9.77 -5.97
CA PHE A 233 -5.30 -11.05 -5.67
C PHE A 233 -6.13 -11.46 -6.89
N ALA A 234 -5.91 -12.65 -7.43
CA ALA A 234 -6.61 -13.09 -8.63
C ALA A 234 -7.02 -14.55 -8.57
N VAL A 235 -8.10 -14.86 -9.27
CA VAL A 235 -8.63 -16.21 -9.42
C VAL A 235 -9.01 -16.43 -10.88
N VAL A 236 -8.75 -17.63 -11.37
CA VAL A 236 -9.34 -18.15 -12.60
C VAL A 236 -10.05 -19.46 -12.27
N LYS A 237 -11.21 -19.65 -12.87
CA LYS A 237 -12.03 -20.84 -12.72
C LYS A 237 -12.88 -21.02 -13.95
N ASN A 238 -12.89 -22.22 -14.51
CA ASN A 238 -13.73 -22.52 -15.67
C ASN A 238 -14.42 -23.88 -15.63
N LYS A 239 -14.26 -24.61 -14.53
CA LYS A 239 -14.87 -25.93 -14.34
C LYS A 239 -15.85 -25.94 -13.18
N GLN A 240 -15.39 -25.51 -12.00
CA GLN A 240 -16.16 -25.53 -10.77
C GLN A 240 -15.90 -24.28 -9.92
N GLU A 241 -16.45 -24.27 -8.72
CA GLU A 241 -16.32 -23.16 -7.79
C GLU A 241 -14.90 -23.11 -7.22
N LEU A 242 -14.29 -21.93 -7.29
CA LEU A 242 -13.12 -21.56 -6.51
C LEU A 242 -13.37 -20.18 -5.93
N LEU A 243 -13.36 -20.10 -4.60
CA LEU A 243 -13.45 -18.85 -3.87
C LEU A 243 -12.06 -18.43 -3.40
N LEU A 244 -11.75 -17.14 -3.53
CA LEU A 244 -10.63 -16.49 -2.87
C LEU A 244 -11.19 -15.35 -2.03
N GLY A 245 -11.03 -15.45 -0.71
CA GLY A 245 -11.32 -14.38 0.24
C GLY A 245 -10.04 -13.69 0.71
N VAL A 246 -10.11 -12.39 0.95
CA VAL A 246 -8.98 -11.54 1.35
C VAL A 246 -9.44 -10.51 2.38
N ASP A 247 -8.64 -10.31 3.42
CA ASP A 247 -8.86 -9.28 4.46
C ASP A 247 -7.51 -8.79 5.05
N ASN A 248 -7.56 -7.71 5.83
CA ASN A 248 -6.47 -7.16 6.64
C ASN A 248 -5.16 -6.96 5.87
N VAL A 249 -5.29 -6.45 4.65
CA VAL A 249 -4.15 -6.17 3.77
C VAL A 249 -3.41 -4.90 4.22
N SER A 250 -2.09 -4.99 4.34
CA SER A 250 -1.23 -3.89 4.76
C SER A 250 0.12 -4.03 4.09
N LEU A 251 0.68 -2.93 3.62
CA LEU A 251 1.99 -2.88 2.98
C LEU A 251 2.83 -1.78 3.62
N ASP A 252 3.64 -2.18 4.59
CA ASP A 252 4.50 -1.26 5.31
C ASP A 252 5.80 -1.01 4.54
N PHE A 253 6.10 0.25 4.29
CA PHE A 253 7.40 0.71 3.85
C PHE A 253 8.20 1.26 5.03
N ILE A 254 9.41 0.76 5.23
CA ILE A 254 10.39 1.30 6.18
C ILE A 254 11.60 1.75 5.36
N GLY A 255 11.98 3.02 5.49
CA GLY A 255 13.11 3.59 4.77
C GLY A 255 13.45 4.99 5.26
N THR A 256 14.50 5.58 4.70
CA THR A 256 14.84 6.98 4.97
C THR A 256 14.13 7.86 3.95
N VAL A 257 13.35 8.84 4.42
CA VAL A 257 12.57 9.75 3.58
C VAL A 257 13.01 11.19 3.83
N ILE A 258 13.27 11.93 2.75
CA ILE A 258 13.51 13.37 2.82
C ILE A 258 12.15 14.05 2.98
N ILE A 259 11.88 14.55 4.17
CA ILE A 259 10.73 15.41 4.42
C ILE A 259 11.23 16.85 4.26
N PRO A 260 10.75 17.62 3.27
CA PRO A 260 11.01 19.04 3.24
C PRO A 260 10.42 19.63 4.52
N GLU A 261 11.26 20.12 5.41
CA GLU A 261 10.79 20.76 6.61
C GLU A 261 9.99 22.01 6.24
N THR A 262 8.69 22.01 6.58
CA THR A 262 7.80 23.14 6.39
C THR A 262 8.26 24.31 7.26
N ASN A 263 9.24 25.09 6.79
CA ASN A 263 9.64 26.42 7.27
C ASN A 263 9.67 26.61 8.80
N THR A 264 9.96 25.58 9.59
CA THR A 264 9.94 25.71 11.06
C THR A 264 11.12 26.57 11.52
N ALA A 265 12.25 26.50 10.81
CA ALA A 265 13.36 27.43 10.95
C ALA A 265 12.99 28.88 10.55
N GLY A 266 12.14 29.06 9.54
CA GLY A 266 11.60 30.38 9.14
C GLY A 266 10.68 30.98 10.22
N LEU A 267 9.81 30.16 10.81
CA LEU A 267 8.89 30.59 11.87
C LEU A 267 9.60 30.86 13.21
N MET A 268 10.69 30.15 13.52
CA MET A 268 11.47 30.38 14.75
C MET A 268 12.56 31.46 14.58
N GLY A 269 13.06 31.69 13.37
CA GLY A 269 14.09 32.71 13.09
C GLY A 269 13.56 34.15 13.08
N LEU A 270 12.34 34.36 12.57
CA LEU A 270 11.69 35.68 12.52
C LEU A 270 11.52 36.35 13.90
N PRO A 271 11.03 35.68 14.97
CA PRO A 271 10.89 36.31 16.28
C PRO A 271 12.24 36.63 16.95
N MET A 272 13.29 35.83 16.73
CA MET A 272 14.64 36.13 17.24
C MET A 272 15.26 37.36 16.59
N LEU A 273 15.12 37.49 15.25
CA LEU A 273 15.60 38.67 14.53
C LEU A 273 14.84 39.94 14.95
N LEU A 274 13.53 39.83 15.19
CA LEU A 274 12.72 40.93 15.70
C LEU A 274 13.14 41.34 17.14
N ALA A 275 13.40 40.37 18.02
CA ALA A 275 13.88 40.62 19.38
C ALA A 275 15.28 41.27 19.40
N CYS A 276 16.19 40.86 18.51
CA CYS A 276 17.50 41.50 18.32
C CYS A 276 17.36 42.94 17.78
N ALA A 277 16.47 43.18 16.82
CA ALA A 277 16.23 44.52 16.30
C ALA A 277 15.67 45.47 17.38
N ILE A 278 14.70 45.00 18.18
CA ILE A 278 14.10 45.79 19.28
C ILE A 278 15.14 46.15 20.35
N THR A 279 16.01 45.21 20.73
CA THR A 279 17.06 45.48 21.72
C THR A 279 18.13 46.45 21.21
N LEU A 280 18.49 46.39 19.93
CA LEU A 280 19.41 47.35 19.30
C LEU A 280 18.80 48.76 19.20
N ILE A 281 17.52 48.88 18.88
CA ILE A 281 16.80 50.16 18.83
C ILE A 281 16.72 50.78 20.24
N ARG A 282 16.40 49.98 21.27
CA ARG A 282 16.35 50.45 22.67
C ARG A 282 17.70 50.94 23.18
N ARG A 283 18.80 50.26 22.83
CA ARG A 283 20.16 50.71 23.18
C ARG A 283 20.57 52.03 22.52
N ARG A 284 20.14 52.27 21.27
CA ARG A 284 20.37 53.56 20.58
C ARG A 284 19.56 54.71 21.17
N ALA A 285 18.34 54.44 21.64
CA ALA A 285 17.50 55.45 22.30
C ALA A 285 18.08 55.87 23.67
N ALA A 286 18.61 54.93 24.46
CA ALA A 286 19.22 55.21 25.76
C ALA A 286 20.52 56.04 25.68
N HIS A 287 21.20 56.04 24.53
CA HIS A 287 22.42 56.83 24.30
C HIS A 287 22.15 58.25 23.76
N ARG A 288 20.89 58.63 23.54
CA ARG A 288 20.49 59.93 22.96
C ARG A 288 19.82 60.90 23.94
N THR A 289 19.74 60.55 25.22
CA THR A 289 19.35 61.52 26.24
C THR A 289 20.55 62.38 26.63
N PRO A 290 20.48 63.72 26.52
CA PRO A 290 21.55 64.64 26.91
C PRO A 290 21.81 64.65 28.42
#